data_AF-A0A954IAB9-F1
#
_entry.id   AF-A0A954IAB9-F1
#
_cell.length_a   1.000
_cell.length_b   1.000
_cell.length_c   1.000
_cell.angle_alpha   90.00
_cell.angle_beta   90.00
_cell.angle_gamma   90.00
#
_symmetry.space_group_name_H-M   'P 1'
#
loop_
_entity.id
_entity.type
_entity.pdbx_description
1 polymer ?
#
loop_
_entity_poly.entity_id
_entity_poly.type
_entity_poly.pdbx_seq_one_letter_code
_entity_poly.pdbx_strand_id
1 'polypeptide(L)'
;CYDFFFVTGFMYTDQKAPKDIRGQAQSLLVFLTQGVGMFFGYRIAFGGEFAGIPLDWTLFGYGKQVDSGAYVDALKEARGEQSFTFVESLQQMVNRTLPDSLDQELVSSTMSQWESFWVFPAIMAGIILAVFAVAFWDKAKTEDVSAETEAAAQPSLEP
;
A
#
# COMPACT_ATOMS: atom_id res chain seq x y z
N CYS A 1 5.54 5.97 -5.11
CA CYS A 1 5.48 4.60 -5.65
C CYS A 1 4.11 4.27 -6.24
N TYR A 2 3.01 4.68 -5.59
CA TYR A 2 1.63 4.53 -6.10
C TYR A 2 1.46 5.07 -7.53
N ASP A 3 1.73 6.35 -7.77
CA ASP A 3 1.52 6.96 -9.09
C ASP A 3 2.29 6.27 -10.21
N PHE A 4 3.55 5.90 -9.98
CA PHE A 4 4.35 5.22 -11.00
C PHE A 4 3.73 3.88 -11.41
N PHE A 5 3.30 3.06 -10.44
CA PHE A 5 2.68 1.77 -10.71
C PHE A 5 1.34 1.93 -11.45
N PHE A 6 0.49 2.86 -11.02
CA PHE A 6 -0.83 3.06 -11.61
C PHE A 6 -0.77 3.74 -12.98
N VAL A 7 0.03 4.79 -13.14
CA VAL A 7 0.17 5.51 -14.40
C VAL A 7 0.80 4.62 -15.47
N THR A 8 1.89 3.91 -15.16
CA THR A 8 2.50 2.98 -16.12
C THR A 8 1.60 1.78 -16.38
N GLY A 9 0.91 1.26 -15.36
CA GLY A 9 -0.07 0.19 -15.52
C GLY A 9 -1.22 0.56 -16.45
N PHE A 10 -1.79 1.76 -16.31
CA PHE A 10 -2.83 2.25 -17.22
C PHE A 10 -2.31 2.46 -18.63
N MET A 11 -1.12 3.05 -18.79
CA MET A 11 -0.50 3.26 -20.10
C MET A 11 -0.26 1.93 -20.85
N TYR A 12 0.19 0.89 -20.14
CA TYR A 12 0.35 -0.44 -20.72
C TYR A 12 -1.00 -1.08 -21.07
N THR A 13 -1.98 -0.98 -20.18
CA THR A 13 -3.31 -1.56 -20.39
C THR A 13 -4.02 -0.91 -21.59
N ASP A 14 -3.85 0.40 -21.79
CA ASP A 14 -4.39 1.13 -22.94
C ASP A 14 -3.73 0.76 -24.28
N GLN A 15 -2.43 0.43 -24.26
CA GLN A 15 -1.73 -0.05 -25.45
C GLN A 15 -2.17 -1.48 -25.82
N LYS A 16 -2.41 -2.33 -24.81
CA LYS A 16 -2.70 -3.75 -25.04
C LYS A 16 -4.19 -4.04 -25.26
N ALA A 17 -5.09 -3.26 -24.67
CA ALA A 17 -6.53 -3.48 -24.75
C ALA A 17 -7.19 -2.80 -25.98
N PRO A 18 -8.09 -3.51 -26.70
CA PRO A 18 -8.90 -2.92 -27.77
C PRO A 18 -9.80 -1.81 -27.24
N LYS A 19 -10.05 -0.78 -28.07
CA LYS A 19 -10.72 0.49 -27.68
C LYS A 19 -12.05 0.27 -26.95
N ASP A 20 -12.75 -0.80 -27.27
CA ASP A 20 -14.07 -1.15 -26.78
C ASP A 20 -14.06 -1.64 -25.31
N ILE A 21 -12.92 -2.13 -24.82
CA ILE A 21 -12.77 -2.70 -23.46
C ILE A 21 -11.71 -2.02 -22.59
N ARG A 22 -11.07 -0.94 -23.07
CA ARG A 22 -10.02 -0.23 -22.30
C ARG A 22 -10.50 0.24 -20.93
N GLY A 23 -11.69 0.84 -20.87
CA GLY A 23 -12.29 1.29 -19.62
C GLY A 23 -12.57 0.14 -18.64
N GLN A 24 -12.91 -1.04 -19.15
CA GLN A 24 -13.11 -2.25 -18.33
C GLN A 24 -11.79 -2.81 -17.82
N ALA A 25 -10.73 -2.77 -18.64
CA ALA A 25 -9.41 -3.24 -18.25
C ALA A 25 -8.74 -2.31 -17.22
N GLN A 26 -8.93 -0.99 -17.34
CA GLN A 26 -8.46 -0.01 -16.35
C GLN A 26 -9.18 -0.19 -15.00
N SER A 27 -10.51 -0.39 -15.00
CA SER A 27 -11.26 -0.62 -13.76
C SER A 27 -10.93 -1.96 -13.12
N LEU A 28 -10.62 -3.00 -13.91
CA LEU A 28 -10.11 -4.27 -13.40
C LEU A 28 -8.76 -4.10 -12.69
N LEU A 29 -7.85 -3.28 -13.23
CA LEU A 29 -6.55 -3.00 -12.61
C LEU A 29 -6.73 -2.30 -11.25
N VAL A 30 -7.64 -1.33 -11.16
CA VAL A 30 -7.98 -0.68 -9.88
C VAL A 30 -8.65 -1.67 -8.92
N PHE A 31 -9.59 -2.48 -9.39
CA PHE A 31 -10.28 -3.48 -8.57
C PHE A 31 -9.32 -4.53 -7.99
N LEU A 32 -8.36 -5.03 -8.77
CA LEU A 32 -7.41 -6.02 -8.29
C LEU A 32 -6.45 -5.44 -7.26
N THR A 33 -6.09 -4.17 -7.39
CA THR A 33 -5.07 -3.53 -6.53
C THR A 33 -5.67 -2.92 -5.27
N GLN A 34 -6.77 -2.18 -5.40
CA GLN A 34 -7.47 -1.52 -4.30
C GLN A 34 -8.60 -2.35 -3.70
N GLY A 35 -9.20 -3.25 -4.47
CA GLY A 35 -10.22 -4.17 -3.97
C GLY A 35 -9.60 -5.43 -3.41
N VAL A 36 -9.17 -6.33 -4.30
CA VAL A 36 -8.67 -7.66 -3.94
C VAL A 36 -7.37 -7.58 -3.14
N GLY A 37 -6.39 -6.79 -3.61
CA GLY A 37 -5.10 -6.62 -2.95
C GLY A 37 -5.24 -6.07 -1.53
N MET A 38 -6.11 -5.08 -1.35
CA MET A 38 -6.39 -4.51 -0.04
C MET A 38 -7.22 -5.46 0.85
N PHE A 39 -8.18 -6.19 0.28
CA PHE A 39 -8.99 -7.18 1.01
C PHE A 39 -8.12 -8.28 1.61
N PHE A 40 -7.25 -8.90 0.80
CA PHE A 40 -6.32 -9.91 1.29
C PHE A 40 -5.23 -9.29 2.17
N GLY A 41 -4.75 -8.08 1.85
CA GLY A 41 -3.79 -7.34 2.67
C GLY A 41 -4.30 -7.10 4.09
N TYR A 42 -5.54 -6.62 4.23
CA TYR A 42 -6.17 -6.43 5.54
C TYR A 42 -6.45 -7.77 6.23
N ARG A 43 -6.83 -8.81 5.50
CA ARG A 43 -7.02 -10.14 6.09
C ARG A 43 -5.73 -10.76 6.62
N ILE A 44 -4.63 -10.56 5.91
CA ILE A 44 -3.32 -11.05 6.33
C ILE A 44 -2.76 -10.20 7.48
N ALA A 45 -2.96 -8.88 7.45
CA ALA A 45 -2.42 -7.98 8.46
C ALA A 45 -3.29 -7.89 9.74
N PHE A 46 -4.61 -8.14 9.64
CA PHE A 46 -5.56 -7.89 10.74
C PHE A 46 -6.69 -8.94 10.87
N GLY A 47 -6.71 -9.98 10.04
CA GLY A 47 -7.90 -10.81 9.82
C GLY A 47 -8.12 -12.02 10.72
N GLY A 48 -7.19 -12.34 11.63
CA GLY A 48 -7.33 -13.45 12.59
C GLY A 48 -7.33 -14.84 11.95
N GLU A 49 -8.40 -15.21 11.25
CA GLU A 49 -8.55 -16.52 10.58
C GLU A 49 -9.17 -16.32 9.18
N PHE A 50 -8.58 -16.94 8.16
CA PHE A 50 -9.16 -17.01 6.82
C PHE A 50 -9.25 -18.46 6.36
N ALA A 51 -10.48 -18.92 6.12
CA ALA A 51 -10.77 -20.27 5.64
C ALA A 51 -10.15 -21.40 6.51
N GLY A 52 -10.15 -21.24 7.83
CA GLY A 52 -9.59 -22.22 8.79
C GLY A 52 -8.06 -22.17 8.91
N ILE A 53 -7.41 -21.20 8.26
CA ILE A 53 -5.99 -20.92 8.43
C ILE A 53 -5.85 -19.72 9.37
N PRO A 54 -5.21 -19.88 10.54
CA PRO A 54 -4.86 -18.76 11.41
C PRO A 54 -3.88 -17.84 10.67
N LEU A 55 -4.33 -16.60 10.44
CA LEU A 55 -3.61 -15.51 9.75
C LEU A 55 -3.14 -14.42 10.74
N ASP A 56 -3.17 -14.70 12.04
CA ASP A 56 -2.57 -13.92 13.12
C ASP A 56 -1.03 -14.03 13.13
N TRP A 57 -0.43 -13.83 11.96
CA TRP A 57 1.02 -13.92 11.76
C TRP A 57 1.69 -12.73 12.43
N THR A 58 2.00 -12.88 13.71
CA THR A 58 2.78 -11.90 14.48
C THR A 58 4.25 -12.25 14.34
N LEU A 59 5.01 -11.40 13.63
CA LEU A 59 6.44 -11.57 13.44
C LEU A 59 7.17 -10.75 14.50
N PHE A 60 7.89 -11.42 15.41
CA PHE A 60 8.70 -10.79 16.46
C PHE A 60 7.94 -9.80 17.36
N GLY A 61 6.65 -10.06 17.65
CA GLY A 61 5.80 -9.18 18.47
C GLY A 61 5.17 -8.01 17.71
N TYR A 62 5.51 -7.84 16.44
CA TYR A 62 4.91 -6.86 15.53
C TYR A 62 3.76 -7.50 14.74
N GLY A 63 2.66 -6.76 14.53
CA GLY A 63 1.41 -7.26 13.92
C GLY A 63 0.26 -7.48 14.90
N LYS A 64 0.46 -7.25 16.21
CA LYS A 64 -0.65 -7.13 17.15
C LYS A 64 -1.48 -5.89 16.77
N GLN A 65 -2.81 -6.02 16.78
CA GLN A 65 -3.70 -4.87 16.63
C GLN A 65 -3.35 -3.85 17.71
N VAL A 66 -3.04 -2.63 17.28
CA VAL A 66 -2.87 -1.47 18.16
C VAL A 66 -4.20 -1.28 18.87
N ASP A 67 -4.26 -1.67 20.15
CA ASP A 67 -5.45 -1.52 20.98
C ASP A 67 -5.67 -0.03 21.24
N SER A 68 -6.37 0.59 20.30
CA SER A 68 -6.84 1.96 20.40
C SER A 68 -8.14 2.02 21.18
N GLY A 69 -8.67 0.90 21.68
CA GLY A 69 -9.99 0.83 22.33
C GLY A 69 -10.07 1.78 23.51
N ALA A 70 -9.14 1.68 24.46
CA ALA A 70 -9.09 2.58 25.62
C ALA A 70 -8.93 4.07 25.24
N TYR A 71 -8.14 4.38 24.19
CA TYR A 71 -7.96 5.75 23.70
C TYR A 71 -9.20 6.29 22.98
N VAL A 72 -9.85 5.46 22.16
CA VAL A 72 -11.07 5.80 21.42
C VAL A 72 -12.27 5.90 22.37
N ASP A 73 -12.33 5.06 23.40
CA ASP A 73 -13.39 5.08 24.40
C ASP A 73 -13.23 6.28 25.33
N ALA A 74 -12.01 6.58 25.79
CA ALA A 74 -11.71 7.82 26.52
C ALA A 74 -11.98 9.08 25.67
N LEU A 75 -11.70 9.05 24.36
CA LEU A 75 -12.03 10.14 23.43
C LEU A 75 -13.54 10.29 23.22
N LYS A 76 -14.30 9.19 23.12
CA LYS A 76 -15.75 9.23 22.98
C LYS A 76 -16.43 9.74 24.25
N GLU A 77 -15.95 9.30 25.41
CA GLU A 77 -16.42 9.75 26.71
C GLU A 77 -16.11 11.23 26.95
N ALA A 78 -14.89 11.69 26.62
CA ALA A 78 -14.50 13.09 26.74
C ALA A 78 -15.17 14.03 25.71
N ARG A 79 -15.52 13.52 24.53
CA ARG A 79 -16.08 14.34 23.42
C ARG A 79 -17.62 14.40 23.44
N GLY A 80 -18.28 13.38 23.99
CA GLY A 80 -19.74 13.25 23.93
C GLY A 80 -20.26 13.04 22.49
N GLU A 81 -21.55 12.67 22.35
CA GLU A 81 -22.21 12.53 21.05
C GLU A 81 -22.42 13.91 20.40
N GLN A 82 -21.38 14.45 19.74
CA GLN A 82 -21.52 15.66 18.94
C GLN A 82 -21.76 15.31 17.48
N SER A 83 -23.00 15.48 17.03
CA SER A 83 -23.36 15.50 15.62
C SER A 83 -22.94 16.86 15.02
N PHE A 84 -21.85 16.89 14.26
CA PHE A 84 -21.38 18.10 13.60
C PHE A 84 -22.04 18.29 12.24
N THR A 85 -22.34 19.53 11.88
CA THR A 85 -22.75 19.91 10.53
C THR A 85 -21.56 19.82 9.58
N PHE A 86 -21.76 19.58 8.27
CA PHE A 86 -20.68 19.41 7.28
C PHE A 86 -19.55 20.44 7.37
N VAL A 87 -19.87 21.73 7.53
CA VAL A 87 -18.88 22.81 7.62
C VAL A 87 -18.12 22.80 8.96
N GLU A 88 -18.78 22.40 10.04
CA GLU A 88 -18.18 22.27 11.37
C GLU A 88 -17.20 21.10 11.42
N SER A 89 -17.54 19.98 10.79
CA SER A 89 -16.64 18.84 10.60
C SER A 89 -15.38 19.23 9.83
N LEU A 90 -15.50 20.09 8.81
CA LEU A 90 -14.36 20.61 8.04
C LEU A 90 -13.49 21.54 8.90
N GLN A 91 -14.11 22.45 9.65
CA GLN A 91 -13.38 23.37 10.54
C GLN A 91 -12.67 22.61 11.68
N GLN A 92 -13.30 21.57 12.23
CA GLN A 92 -12.74 20.74 13.29
C GLN A 92 -11.60 19.82 12.80
N MET A 93 -11.66 19.38 11.53
CA MET A 93 -10.54 18.65 10.92
C MET A 93 -9.31 19.54 10.74
N VAL A 94 -9.52 20.82 10.42
CA VAL A 94 -8.44 21.82 10.26
C VAL A 94 -7.92 22.30 11.62
N ASN A 95 -8.79 22.46 12.61
CA ASN A 95 -8.43 22.88 13.95
C ASN A 95 -8.55 21.71 14.92
N ARG A 96 -7.64 20.73 14.78
CA ARG A 96 -7.62 19.50 15.57
C ARG A 96 -7.28 19.80 17.04
N THR A 97 -8.25 20.27 17.81
CA THR A 97 -8.13 20.50 19.25
C THR A 97 -8.42 19.19 19.98
N LEU A 98 -7.39 18.60 20.60
CA LEU A 98 -7.63 17.56 21.60
C LEU A 98 -8.20 18.25 22.84
N PRO A 99 -9.27 17.71 23.46
CA PRO A 99 -9.77 18.29 24.71
C PRO A 99 -8.67 18.23 25.77
N ASP A 100 -8.48 19.30 26.52
CA ASP A 100 -7.40 19.45 27.51
C ASP A 100 -7.48 18.43 28.68
N SER A 101 -8.58 17.67 28.77
CA SER A 101 -8.79 16.58 29.72
C SER A 101 -8.25 15.22 29.25
N LEU A 102 -7.57 15.13 28.10
CA LEU A 102 -6.97 13.88 27.64
C LEU A 102 -5.63 13.62 28.35
N ASP A 103 -5.49 12.46 28.97
CA ASP A 103 -4.24 12.02 29.61
C ASP A 103 -3.07 12.07 28.61
N GLN A 104 -2.09 12.91 28.92
CA GLN A 104 -0.93 13.17 28.06
C GLN A 104 -0.04 11.92 27.91
N GLU A 105 -0.16 10.97 28.84
CA GLU A 105 0.47 9.65 28.82
C GLU A 105 -0.16 8.71 27.77
N LEU A 106 -1.46 8.84 27.51
CA LEU A 106 -2.16 8.04 26.50
C LEU A 106 -1.81 8.51 25.09
N VAL A 107 -1.60 9.83 24.93
CA VAL A 107 -1.10 10.42 23.67
C VAL A 107 0.34 9.99 23.40
N SER A 108 1.22 9.98 24.42
CA SER A 108 2.62 9.59 24.25
C SER A 108 2.79 8.09 23.95
N SER A 109 2.02 7.23 24.62
CA SER A 109 2.02 5.78 24.37
C SER A 109 1.45 5.40 22.99
N THR A 110 0.47 6.15 22.49
CA THR A 110 -0.05 5.99 21.10
C THR A 110 0.99 6.41 20.07
N MET A 111 1.71 7.51 20.33
CA MET A 111 2.84 7.89 19.48
C MET A 111 3.90 6.79 19.48
N SER A 112 4.28 6.21 20.62
CA SER A 112 5.27 5.13 20.64
C SER A 112 4.90 3.88 19.80
N GLN A 113 3.62 3.69 19.44
CA GLN A 113 3.16 2.55 18.64
C GLN A 113 3.31 2.75 17.13
N TRP A 114 3.66 3.96 16.66
CA TRP A 114 3.79 4.25 15.23
C TRP A 114 4.86 3.37 14.56
N GLU A 115 5.97 3.10 15.25
CA GLU A 115 7.06 2.27 14.75
C GLU A 115 6.58 0.84 14.47
N SER A 116 5.81 0.27 15.41
CA SER A 116 5.27 -1.08 15.30
C SER A 116 4.35 -1.27 14.09
N PHE A 117 3.69 -0.20 13.63
CA PHE A 117 2.85 -0.24 12.43
C PHE A 117 3.66 -0.39 11.14
N TRP A 118 4.85 0.22 11.05
CA TRP A 118 5.70 0.19 9.86
C TRP A 118 6.66 -0.99 9.82
N VAL A 119 7.04 -1.52 10.99
CA VAL A 119 7.97 -2.66 11.09
C VAL A 119 7.38 -3.91 10.45
N PHE A 120 6.08 -4.18 10.60
CA PHE A 120 5.46 -5.37 10.01
C PHE A 120 5.53 -5.40 8.46
N PRO A 121 5.09 -4.34 7.72
CA PRO A 121 5.32 -4.24 6.29
C PRO A 121 6.79 -4.31 5.88
N ALA A 122 7.70 -3.74 6.68
CA ALA A 122 9.14 -3.76 6.39
C ALA A 122 9.73 -5.18 6.46
N ILE A 123 9.33 -5.98 7.47
CA ILE A 123 9.74 -7.38 7.59
C ILE A 123 9.22 -8.18 6.39
N MET A 124 7.95 -8.01 6.02
CA MET A 124 7.36 -8.67 4.85
C MET A 124 8.09 -8.31 3.55
N ALA A 125 8.43 -7.03 3.35
CA ALA A 125 9.23 -6.59 2.21
C ALA A 125 10.63 -7.23 2.21
N GLY A 126 11.26 -7.36 3.39
CA GLY A 126 12.54 -8.07 3.56
C GLY A 126 12.46 -9.55 3.17
N ILE A 127 11.39 -10.24 3.56
CA ILE A 127 11.15 -11.65 3.17
C ILE A 127 10.98 -11.76 1.66
N ILE A 128 10.15 -10.90 1.06
CA ILE A 128 9.94 -10.88 -0.40
C ILE A 128 11.25 -10.62 -1.12
N LEU A 129 12.06 -9.68 -0.64
CA LEU A 129 13.37 -9.37 -1.19
C LEU A 129 14.33 -10.57 -1.10
N ALA A 130 14.34 -11.29 0.03
CA ALA A 130 15.15 -12.50 0.16
C ALA A 130 14.71 -13.60 -0.81
N VAL A 131 13.39 -13.80 -0.99
CA VAL A 131 12.83 -14.75 -1.96
C VAL A 131 13.25 -14.37 -3.39
N PHE A 132 13.13 -13.10 -3.77
CA PHE A 132 13.58 -12.61 -5.08
C PHE A 132 15.09 -12.78 -5.26
N ALA A 133 15.88 -12.45 -4.24
CA ALA A 133 17.33 -12.59 -4.29
C ALA A 133 17.77 -14.05 -4.43
N VAL A 134 17.02 -15.03 -3.92
CA VAL A 134 17.33 -16.45 -4.14
C VAL A 134 16.80 -16.95 -5.49
N ALA A 135 15.59 -16.54 -5.89
CA ALA A 135 14.93 -17.04 -7.09
C ALA A 135 15.44 -16.41 -8.40
N PHE A 136 15.95 -15.19 -8.36
CA PHE A 136 16.41 -14.43 -9.54
C PHE A 136 17.92 -14.16 -9.54
N TRP A 137 18.71 -14.93 -8.81
CA TRP A 137 20.17 -14.84 -8.82
C TRP A 137 20.80 -15.55 -10.02
N ASP A 138 20.28 -15.30 -11.22
CA ASP A 138 20.93 -15.75 -12.45
C ASP A 138 21.33 -14.55 -13.30
N LYS A 139 22.63 -14.51 -13.66
CA LYS A 139 23.25 -13.34 -14.30
C LYS A 139 22.60 -13.10 -15.65
N ALA A 140 22.15 -11.87 -15.88
CA ALA A 140 21.79 -11.39 -17.20
C ALA A 140 22.97 -11.62 -18.16
N LYS A 141 22.88 -12.64 -19.01
CA LYS A 141 23.75 -12.74 -20.18
C LYS A 141 23.38 -11.60 -21.12
N THR A 142 24.32 -10.69 -21.29
CA THR A 142 24.28 -9.66 -22.32
C THR A 142 24.57 -10.36 -23.65
N GLU A 143 23.55 -10.89 -24.30
CA GLU A 143 23.66 -11.33 -25.69
C GLU A 143 23.19 -10.18 -26.61
N ASP A 144 24.19 -9.45 -27.12
CA ASP A 144 24.30 -8.89 -28.47
C ASP A 144 23.07 -8.21 -29.09
N VAL A 145 22.66 -7.05 -28.55
CA VAL A 145 21.71 -6.13 -29.23
C VAL A 145 22.44 -5.08 -30.10
N SER A 146 23.78 -5.05 -30.07
CA SER A 146 24.54 -4.01 -30.80
C SER A 146 24.65 -4.24 -32.31
N ALA A 147 24.49 -5.46 -32.81
CA ALA A 147 24.75 -5.78 -34.22
C ALA A 147 23.61 -5.38 -35.18
N GLU A 148 22.35 -5.46 -34.76
CA GLU A 148 21.20 -5.10 -35.63
C GLU A 148 20.96 -3.59 -35.74
N THR A 149 21.33 -2.82 -34.69
CA THR A 149 21.12 -1.37 -34.67
C THR A 149 22.11 -0.63 -35.55
N GLU A 150 23.33 -1.15 -35.72
CA GLU A 150 24.37 -0.52 -36.55
C GLU A 150 24.15 -0.75 -38.06
N ALA A 151 23.56 -1.87 -38.46
CA ALA A 151 23.28 -2.17 -39.87
C ALA A 151 22.10 -1.37 -40.44
N ALA A 152 21.11 -1.00 -39.60
CA ALA A 152 19.96 -0.21 -40.01
C ALA A 152 20.24 1.32 -40.08
N ALA A 153 21.35 1.78 -39.49
CA ALA A 153 21.67 3.20 -39.35
C ALA A 153 22.56 3.76 -40.46
N GLN A 154 23.06 2.94 -41.39
CA GLN A 154 23.80 3.42 -42.56
C GLN A 154 22.81 3.73 -43.69
N PRO A 155 22.52 5.02 -43.98
CA PRO A 155 21.70 5.37 -45.13
C PRO A 155 22.52 5.05 -46.38
N SER A 156 21.88 4.38 -47.35
CA SER A 156 22.41 4.12 -48.68
C SER A 156 22.94 5.42 -49.32
N LEU A 157 24.25 5.63 -49.24
CA LEU A 157 24.97 6.63 -50.00
C LEU A 157 25.71 5.90 -51.12
N GLU A 158 25.06 5.76 -52.28
CA GLU A 158 25.78 5.59 -53.53
C GLU A 158 25.18 6.54 -54.60
N PRO A 159 26.03 7.21 -55.40
CA PRO A 159 25.65 8.23 -56.38
C PRO A 159 25.06 7.67 -57.69
#